data_AF-A0A367JSU0-F1
#
_entry.id   AF-A0A367JSU0-F1
#
_cell.length_a   1.000
_cell.length_b   1.000
_cell.length_c   1.000
_cell.angle_alpha   90.00
_cell.angle_beta   90.00
_cell.angle_gamma   90.00
#
_symmetry.space_group_name_H-M   'P 1'
#
loop_
_entity.id
_entity.type
_entity.pdbx_description
1 polymer ?
#
loop_
_entity_poly.entity_id
_entity_poly.type
_entity_poly.pdbx_seq_one_letter_code
_entity_poly.pdbx_strand_id
1 'polypeptide(L)'
;HLFESAREQVQAAKQTYATAIETRSNTQRGINELLQRKHLWTSDDVTKFTELYRLEHQHAQAETAARENYQICEKQMDREYMELARSIMERYHEEQLWSDKIRSVSTYGTWALMVVNLVLFVMVQTVFEPHKRKRLTDRFEELLVAKVNEEEEKFRGVFDSLNEKDRLIMQQQLALMETVNGLTEHPLFDEDLIHVLKRSASENVIPAIEAPISLVEQPIMEQTVTEQTVTEQPTMEQPNVIAKVPSLADW
;
A
#
# COMPACT_ATOMS: atom_id res chain seq x y z
N HIS A 1 41.69 21.95 -7.06
CA HIS A 1 42.86 22.73 -6.58
C HIS A 1 43.62 22.01 -5.46
N LEU A 2 42.97 21.58 -4.37
CA LEU A 2 43.66 20.86 -3.27
C LEU A 2 44.27 19.52 -3.70
N PHE A 3 43.49 18.67 -4.40
CA PHE A 3 43.98 17.37 -4.90
C PHE A 3 45.16 17.51 -5.88
N GLU A 4 45.14 18.52 -6.74
CA GLU A 4 46.19 18.76 -7.74
C GLU A 4 47.49 19.22 -7.07
N SER A 5 47.40 20.12 -6.09
CA SER A 5 48.55 20.50 -5.26
C SER A 5 49.09 19.32 -4.45
N ALA A 6 48.22 18.47 -3.87
CA ALA A 6 48.64 17.26 -3.16
C ALA A 6 49.36 16.28 -4.09
N ARG A 7 48.86 16.12 -5.33
CA ARG A 7 49.51 15.30 -6.35
C ARG A 7 50.89 15.83 -6.73
N GLU A 8 51.04 17.14 -6.94
CA GLU A 8 52.34 17.77 -7.21
C GLU A 8 53.33 17.55 -6.06
N GLN A 9 52.87 17.70 -4.82
CA GLN A 9 53.69 17.45 -3.62
C GLN A 9 54.15 15.99 -3.55
N VAL A 10 53.29 15.01 -3.87
CA VAL A 10 53.68 13.60 -3.94
C VAL A 10 54.73 13.37 -5.03
N GLN A 11 54.58 13.99 -6.21
CA GLN A 11 55.58 13.86 -7.28
C GLN A 11 56.93 14.46 -6.86
N ALA A 12 56.93 15.65 -6.24
CA ALA A 12 58.14 16.28 -5.74
C ALA A 12 58.82 15.45 -4.63
N ALA A 13 58.05 14.91 -3.70
CA ALA A 13 58.55 14.03 -2.65
C ALA A 13 59.11 12.71 -3.22
N LYS A 14 58.45 12.14 -4.23
CA LYS A 14 58.90 10.94 -4.95
C LYS A 14 60.23 11.16 -5.65
N GLN A 15 60.38 12.28 -6.36
CA GLN A 15 61.63 12.65 -7.02
C GLN A 15 62.76 12.79 -6.00
N THR A 16 62.50 13.50 -4.91
CA THR A 16 63.46 13.68 -3.81
C THR A 16 63.90 12.34 -3.21
N TYR A 17 62.95 11.43 -2.98
CA TYR A 17 63.24 10.09 -2.48
C TYR A 17 64.07 9.27 -3.50
N ALA A 18 63.75 9.33 -4.79
CA ALA A 18 64.50 8.67 -5.84
C ALA A 18 65.95 9.16 -5.91
N THR A 19 66.17 10.48 -5.86
CA THR A 19 67.52 11.07 -5.82
C THR A 19 68.29 10.66 -4.57
N ALA A 20 67.62 10.57 -3.41
CA ALA A 20 68.26 10.11 -2.17
C ALA A 20 68.71 8.64 -2.25
N ILE A 21 67.88 7.76 -2.83
CA ILE A 21 68.24 6.36 -3.10
C ILE A 21 69.44 6.27 -4.03
N GLU A 22 69.42 7.03 -5.14
CA GLU A 22 70.51 7.04 -6.11
C GLU A 22 71.83 7.50 -5.46
N THR A 23 71.77 8.58 -4.68
CA THR A 23 72.94 9.12 -3.96
C THR A 23 73.53 8.07 -3.02
N ARG A 24 72.68 7.39 -2.23
CA ARG A 24 73.14 6.32 -1.34
C ARG A 24 73.72 5.14 -2.11
N SER A 25 73.05 4.70 -3.18
CA SER A 25 73.55 3.61 -4.02
C SER A 25 74.90 3.94 -4.63
N ASN A 26 75.13 5.18 -5.05
CA ASN A 26 76.40 5.63 -5.61
C ASN A 26 77.50 5.67 -4.54
N THR A 27 77.19 6.13 -3.32
CA THR A 27 78.12 6.09 -2.18
C THR A 27 78.50 4.66 -1.82
N GLN A 28 77.52 3.75 -1.73
CA GLN A 28 77.78 2.33 -1.46
C GLN A 28 78.60 1.66 -2.57
N ARG A 29 78.32 1.98 -3.84
CA ARG A 29 79.12 1.48 -4.96
C ARG A 29 80.56 1.98 -4.86
N GLY A 30 80.77 3.27 -4.60
CA GLY A 30 82.11 3.86 -4.44
C GLY A 30 82.88 3.24 -3.26
N ILE A 31 82.21 2.99 -2.13
CA ILE A 31 82.80 2.28 -0.98
C ILE A 31 83.21 0.86 -1.39
N ASN A 32 82.33 0.13 -2.07
CA ASN A 32 82.60 -1.25 -2.48
C ASN A 32 83.75 -1.34 -3.50
N GLU A 33 83.76 -0.47 -4.50
CA GLU A 33 84.84 -0.37 -5.49
C GLU A 33 86.19 -0.13 -4.82
N LEU A 34 86.26 0.78 -3.84
CA LEU A 34 87.47 1.00 -3.05
C LEU A 34 87.84 -0.25 -2.26
N LEU A 35 86.88 -0.89 -1.58
CA LEU A 35 87.12 -2.09 -0.78
C LEU A 35 87.68 -3.26 -1.60
N GLN A 36 87.19 -3.46 -2.82
CA GLN A 36 87.65 -4.52 -3.73
C GLN A 36 89.12 -4.33 -4.13
N ARG A 37 89.54 -3.08 -4.38
CA ARG A 37 90.93 -2.75 -4.76
C ARG A 37 91.82 -2.34 -3.58
N LYS A 38 91.53 -2.82 -2.36
CA LYS A 38 92.25 -2.43 -1.13
C LYS A 38 93.77 -2.56 -1.15
N HIS A 39 94.30 -3.50 -1.94
CA HIS A 39 95.73 -3.76 -2.04
C HIS A 39 96.47 -2.75 -2.93
N LEU A 40 95.74 -1.96 -3.73
CA LEU A 40 96.28 -0.90 -4.59
C LEU A 40 95.93 0.50 -4.06
N TRP A 41 95.59 0.63 -2.78
CA TRP A 41 95.18 1.92 -2.23
C TRP A 41 96.32 2.92 -2.25
N THR A 42 96.02 4.10 -2.79
CA THR A 42 96.83 5.30 -2.65
C THR A 42 96.39 6.09 -1.40
N SER A 43 97.19 7.07 -0.98
CA SER A 43 96.83 7.98 0.11
C SER A 43 95.55 8.78 -0.17
N ASP A 44 95.26 9.06 -1.43
CA ASP A 44 94.00 9.71 -1.87
C ASP A 44 92.80 8.79 -1.67
N ASP A 45 92.92 7.51 -2.05
CA ASP A 45 91.86 6.50 -1.89
C ASP A 45 91.44 6.32 -0.43
N VAL A 46 92.38 6.36 0.51
CA VAL A 46 92.09 6.26 1.96
C VAL A 46 91.29 7.47 2.45
N THR A 47 91.63 8.66 1.96
CA THR A 47 90.90 9.90 2.29
C THR A 47 89.48 9.83 1.75
N LYS A 48 89.33 9.44 0.48
CA LYS A 48 88.03 9.27 -0.18
C LYS A 48 87.17 8.19 0.47
N PHE A 49 87.76 7.06 0.89
CA PHE A 49 87.05 6.02 1.63
C PHE A 49 86.49 6.56 2.95
N THR A 50 87.31 7.28 3.70
CA THR A 50 86.91 7.87 5.00
C THR A 50 85.79 8.90 4.81
N GLU A 51 85.87 9.71 3.75
CA GLU A 51 84.82 10.67 3.40
C GLU A 51 83.51 9.96 3.01
N LEU A 52 83.57 9.01 2.07
CA LEU A 52 82.39 8.25 1.61
C LEU A 52 81.73 7.50 2.77
N TYR A 53 82.52 6.91 3.67
CA TYR A 53 81.99 6.22 4.84
C TYR A 53 81.29 7.19 5.81
N ARG A 54 81.84 8.39 6.02
CA ARG A 54 81.18 9.44 6.83
C ARG A 54 79.88 9.89 6.17
N LEU A 55 79.88 10.07 4.86
CA LEU A 55 78.72 10.50 4.08
C LEU A 55 77.64 9.42 4.01
N GLU A 56 77.98 8.12 4.05
CA GLU A 56 76.99 7.03 4.01
C GLU A 56 75.94 7.16 5.11
N HIS A 57 76.35 7.49 6.34
CA HIS A 57 75.40 7.68 7.43
C HIS A 57 74.47 8.88 7.19
N GLN A 58 75.00 9.97 6.63
CA GLN A 58 74.20 11.16 6.29
C GLN A 58 73.22 10.85 5.16
N HIS A 59 73.64 10.14 4.12
CA HIS A 59 72.78 9.73 3.01
C HIS A 59 71.72 8.72 3.45
N ALA A 60 72.06 7.78 4.34
CA ALA A 60 71.09 6.84 4.91
C ALA A 60 70.00 7.55 5.74
N GLN A 61 70.37 8.58 6.52
CA GLN A 61 69.42 9.41 7.24
C GLN A 61 68.55 10.24 6.29
N ALA A 62 69.17 10.86 5.27
CA ALA A 62 68.46 11.64 4.26
C ALA A 62 67.46 10.80 3.46
N GLU A 63 67.84 9.57 3.08
CA GLU A 63 66.93 8.62 2.41
C GLU A 63 65.75 8.25 3.32
N THR A 64 66.01 8.01 4.60
CA THR A 64 64.96 7.66 5.57
C THR A 64 63.97 8.81 5.76
N ALA A 65 64.48 10.05 5.91
CA ALA A 65 63.66 11.25 6.01
C ALA A 65 62.86 11.51 4.73
N ALA A 66 63.48 11.34 3.55
CA ALA A 66 62.79 11.49 2.27
C ALA A 66 61.70 10.42 2.07
N ARG A 67 61.94 9.18 2.52
CA ARG A 67 60.96 8.09 2.52
C ARG A 67 59.75 8.44 3.40
N GLU A 68 59.99 8.90 4.62
CA GLU A 68 58.93 9.29 5.54
C GLU A 68 58.09 10.44 4.97
N ASN A 69 58.74 11.47 4.43
CA ASN A 69 58.05 12.58 3.79
C ASN A 69 57.20 12.12 2.58
N TYR A 70 57.75 11.25 1.73
CA TYR A 70 56.99 10.65 0.62
C TYR A 70 55.73 9.93 1.11
N GLN A 71 55.84 9.10 2.16
CA GLN A 71 54.69 8.39 2.73
C GLN A 71 53.65 9.34 3.34
N ILE A 72 54.07 10.44 3.95
CA ILE A 72 53.16 11.46 4.50
C ILE A 72 52.38 12.13 3.37
N CYS A 73 53.06 12.57 2.31
CA CYS A 73 52.44 13.17 1.14
C CYS A 73 51.50 12.19 0.44
N GLU A 74 51.89 10.92 0.27
CA GLU A 74 51.07 9.88 -0.36
C GLU A 74 49.76 9.67 0.43
N LYS A 75 49.86 9.53 1.76
CA LYS A 75 48.68 9.44 2.64
C LYS A 75 47.81 10.70 2.60
N GLN A 76 48.39 11.89 2.41
CA GLN A 76 47.61 13.13 2.27
C GLN A 76 46.82 13.11 0.96
N MET A 77 47.46 12.78 -0.16
CA MET A 77 46.80 12.67 -1.46
C MET A 77 45.65 11.65 -1.45
N ASP A 78 45.84 10.50 -0.81
CA ASP A 78 44.79 9.48 -0.69
C ASP A 78 43.58 9.99 0.08
N ARG A 79 43.79 10.77 1.16
CA ARG A 79 42.68 11.37 1.91
C ARG A 79 41.88 12.35 1.08
N GLU A 80 42.56 13.26 0.39
CA GLU A 80 41.93 14.25 -0.50
C GLU A 80 41.17 13.55 -1.65
N TYR A 81 41.72 12.46 -2.18
CA TYR A 81 41.06 11.64 -3.19
C TYR A 81 39.79 10.97 -2.67
N MET A 82 39.84 10.38 -1.47
CA MET A 82 38.68 9.75 -0.83
C MET A 82 37.59 10.78 -0.52
N GLU A 83 37.94 11.98 -0.09
CA GLU A 83 36.99 13.06 0.16
C GLU A 83 36.30 13.51 -1.13
N LEU A 84 37.06 13.69 -2.22
CA LEU A 84 36.49 13.98 -3.53
C LEU A 84 35.54 12.88 -3.99
N ALA A 85 35.96 11.61 -3.90
CA ALA A 85 35.13 10.46 -4.28
C ALA A 85 33.83 10.40 -3.46
N ARG A 86 33.91 10.68 -2.15
CA ARG A 86 32.74 10.73 -1.26
C ARG A 86 31.77 11.84 -1.68
N SER A 87 32.29 13.05 -1.93
CA SER A 87 31.46 14.19 -2.34
C SER A 87 30.70 13.94 -3.65
N ILE A 88 31.35 13.25 -4.60
CA ILE A 88 30.72 12.85 -5.86
C ILE A 88 29.62 11.82 -5.59
N MET A 89 29.89 10.84 -4.74
CA MET A 89 28.92 9.80 -4.39
C MET A 89 27.70 10.34 -3.66
N GLU A 90 27.89 11.25 -2.70
CA GLU A 90 26.81 11.90 -1.96
C GLU A 90 25.87 12.68 -2.89
N ARG A 91 26.43 13.46 -3.81
CA ARG A 91 25.63 14.17 -4.83
C ARG A 91 24.87 13.22 -5.75
N TYR A 92 25.47 12.10 -6.14
CA TYR A 92 24.80 11.08 -6.95
C TYR A 92 23.63 10.43 -6.20
N HIS A 93 23.82 10.11 -4.90
CA HIS A 93 22.76 9.53 -4.08
C HIS A 93 21.63 10.54 -3.84
N GLU A 94 21.95 11.82 -3.69
CA GLU A 94 20.94 12.85 -3.53
C GLU A 94 20.10 13.02 -4.80
N GLU A 95 20.74 13.10 -5.97
CA GLU A 95 20.05 13.21 -7.26
C GLU A 95 19.17 11.98 -7.52
N GLN A 96 19.67 10.79 -7.18
CA GLN A 96 18.94 9.54 -7.38
C GLN A 96 17.76 9.42 -6.41
N LEU A 97 17.96 9.74 -5.13
CA LEU A 97 16.88 9.78 -4.14
C LEU A 97 15.84 10.86 -4.47
N TRP A 98 16.24 11.96 -5.10
CA TRP A 98 15.32 13.03 -5.50
C TRP A 98 14.35 12.58 -6.59
N SER A 99 14.83 11.82 -7.59
CA SER A 99 13.97 11.25 -8.64
C SER A 99 12.88 10.35 -8.08
N ASP A 100 13.26 9.44 -7.17
CA ASP A 100 12.32 8.50 -6.57
C ASP A 100 11.39 9.21 -5.58
N LYS A 101 11.90 10.19 -4.83
CA LYS A 101 11.11 10.99 -3.89
C LYS A 101 10.03 11.79 -4.63
N ILE A 102 10.34 12.46 -5.73
CA ILE A 102 9.35 13.22 -6.50
C ILE A 102 8.26 12.34 -7.06
N ARG A 103 8.63 11.18 -7.63
CA ARG A 103 7.64 10.23 -8.15
C ARG A 103 6.70 9.78 -7.04
N SER A 104 7.27 9.49 -5.86
CA SER A 104 6.50 9.06 -4.71
C SER A 104 5.56 10.14 -4.17
N VAL A 105 5.93 11.44 -4.20
CA VAL A 105 5.07 12.54 -3.71
C VAL A 105 3.73 12.59 -4.43
N SER A 106 3.73 12.40 -5.76
CA SER A 106 2.49 12.38 -6.53
C SER A 106 1.63 11.15 -6.21
N THR A 107 2.25 9.97 -6.14
CA THR A 107 1.56 8.71 -5.77
C THR A 107 0.96 8.79 -4.36
N TYR A 108 1.73 9.24 -3.38
CA TYR A 108 1.27 9.41 -2.01
C TYR A 108 0.18 10.49 -1.90
N GLY A 109 0.22 11.53 -2.75
CA GLY A 109 -0.84 12.52 -2.85
C GLY A 109 -2.19 11.91 -3.23
N THR A 110 -2.23 11.05 -4.25
CA THR A 110 -3.47 10.36 -4.66
C THR A 110 -4.00 9.44 -3.57
N TRP A 111 -3.14 8.66 -2.92
CA TRP A 111 -3.53 7.80 -1.80
C TRP A 111 -4.05 8.62 -0.61
N ALA A 112 -3.40 9.74 -0.29
CA ALA A 112 -3.87 10.64 0.77
C ALA A 112 -5.26 11.22 0.44
N LEU A 113 -5.49 11.65 -0.80
CA LEU A 113 -6.81 12.14 -1.23
C LEU A 113 -7.87 11.04 -1.18
N MET A 114 -7.55 9.81 -1.57
CA MET A 114 -8.46 8.67 -1.44
C MET A 114 -8.86 8.42 0.01
N VAL A 115 -7.90 8.44 0.94
CA VAL A 115 -8.15 8.25 2.37
C VAL A 115 -8.99 9.40 2.93
N VAL A 116 -8.69 10.66 2.60
CA VAL A 116 -9.47 11.82 3.06
C VAL A 116 -10.92 11.73 2.57
N ASN A 117 -11.13 11.35 1.31
CA ASN A 117 -12.48 11.17 0.77
C ASN A 117 -13.24 10.05 1.49
N LEU A 118 -12.58 8.92 1.75
CA LEU A 118 -13.18 7.81 2.51
C LEU A 118 -13.56 8.24 3.93
N VAL A 119 -12.68 8.95 4.64
CA VAL A 119 -12.96 9.45 6.00
C VAL A 119 -14.12 10.44 5.99
N LEU A 120 -14.16 11.35 5.00
CA LEU A 120 -15.26 12.29 4.85
C LEU A 120 -16.59 11.57 4.60
N PHE A 121 -16.59 10.51 3.79
CA PHE A 121 -17.75 9.67 3.57
C PHE A 121 -18.21 8.99 4.86
N VAL A 122 -17.30 8.37 5.62
CA VAL A 122 -17.61 7.72 6.90
C VAL A 122 -18.13 8.71 7.93
N MET A 123 -17.55 9.91 8.03
CA MET A 123 -18.06 10.97 8.91
C MET A 123 -19.47 11.39 8.50
N VAL A 124 -19.70 11.58 7.20
CA VAL A 124 -21.02 11.95 6.69
C VAL A 124 -22.03 10.85 6.99
N GLN A 125 -21.71 9.58 6.76
CA GLN A 125 -22.61 8.47 7.08
C GLN A 125 -22.88 8.39 8.58
N THR A 126 -21.83 8.36 9.40
CA THR A 126 -21.95 8.19 10.85
C THR A 126 -22.65 9.36 11.52
N VAL A 127 -22.49 10.59 11.03
CA VAL A 127 -23.11 11.78 11.63
C VAL A 127 -24.43 12.13 10.97
N PHE A 128 -24.52 12.18 9.64
CA PHE A 128 -25.75 12.62 8.96
C PHE A 128 -26.82 11.52 8.89
N GLU A 129 -26.49 10.23 8.84
CA GLU A 129 -27.51 9.16 8.85
C GLU A 129 -28.29 9.11 10.17
N PRO A 130 -27.70 9.13 11.38
CA PRO A 130 -28.50 9.13 12.59
C PRO A 130 -29.31 10.42 12.73
N HIS A 131 -28.82 11.57 12.29
CA HIS A 131 -29.61 12.81 12.34
C HIS A 131 -30.84 12.73 11.42
N LYS A 132 -30.69 12.16 10.22
CA LYS A 132 -31.79 11.93 9.29
C LYS A 132 -32.74 10.84 9.79
N ARG A 133 -32.22 9.74 10.33
CA ARG A 133 -33.00 8.62 10.88
C ARG A 133 -33.77 9.03 12.13
N LYS A 134 -33.19 9.85 13.02
CA LYS A 134 -33.88 10.42 14.19
C LYS A 134 -35.08 11.25 13.77
N ARG A 135 -34.89 12.22 12.86
CA ARG A 135 -36.01 13.08 12.39
C ARG A 135 -37.13 12.33 11.67
N LEU A 136 -36.84 11.24 10.95
CA LEU A 136 -37.88 10.43 10.32
C LEU A 136 -38.57 9.50 11.33
N THR A 137 -37.82 8.88 12.23
CA THR A 137 -38.38 7.97 13.26
C THR A 137 -39.28 8.74 14.23
N ASP A 138 -38.93 9.97 14.60
CA ASP A 138 -39.78 10.82 15.45
C ASP A 138 -41.15 11.10 14.80
N ARG A 139 -41.19 11.28 13.47
CA ARG A 139 -42.45 11.48 12.73
C ARG A 139 -43.19 10.17 12.46
N PHE A 140 -42.48 9.07 12.28
CA PHE A 140 -43.09 7.75 12.17
C PHE A 140 -43.68 7.29 13.50
N GLU A 141 -43.03 7.51 14.63
CA GLU A 141 -43.59 7.22 15.96
C GLU A 141 -44.82 8.09 16.22
N GLU A 142 -44.77 9.39 15.89
CA GLU A 142 -45.93 10.29 16.02
C GLU A 142 -47.12 9.85 15.13
N LEU A 143 -46.85 9.47 13.88
CA LEU A 143 -47.89 8.99 12.94
C LEU A 143 -48.36 7.56 13.25
N LEU A 144 -47.49 6.70 13.77
CA LEU A 144 -47.81 5.32 14.16
C LEU A 144 -48.65 5.31 15.42
N VAL A 145 -48.33 6.13 16.43
CA VAL A 145 -49.16 6.30 17.63
C VAL A 145 -50.52 6.88 17.25
N ALA A 146 -50.56 7.86 16.34
CA ALA A 146 -51.83 8.41 15.86
C ALA A 146 -52.67 7.36 15.11
N LYS A 147 -52.06 6.54 14.25
CA LYS A 147 -52.75 5.49 13.48
C LYS A 147 -53.19 4.31 14.33
N VAL A 148 -52.37 3.87 15.28
CA VAL A 148 -52.70 2.80 16.22
C VAL A 148 -53.86 3.24 17.13
N ASN A 149 -53.84 4.47 17.65
CA ASN A 149 -54.97 5.01 18.43
C ASN A 149 -56.26 5.11 17.60
N GLU A 150 -56.18 5.55 16.32
CA GLU A 150 -57.34 5.62 15.43
C GLU A 150 -57.93 4.22 15.14
N GLU A 151 -57.08 3.21 14.98
CA GLU A 151 -57.52 1.83 14.78
C GLU A 151 -58.08 1.19 16.06
N GLU A 152 -57.51 1.48 17.22
CA GLU A 152 -58.07 1.03 18.52
C GLU A 152 -59.46 1.60 18.77
N GLU A 153 -59.71 2.88 18.44
CA GLU A 153 -61.05 3.46 18.58
C GLU A 153 -62.06 2.85 17.61
N LYS A 154 -61.65 2.56 16.36
CA LYS A 154 -62.50 1.86 15.38
C LYS A 154 -62.80 0.44 15.81
N PHE A 155 -61.81 -0.29 16.32
CA PHE A 155 -62.00 -1.64 16.85
C PHE A 155 -62.93 -1.66 18.05
N ARG A 156 -62.79 -0.69 18.97
CA ARG A 156 -63.73 -0.52 20.09
C ARG A 156 -65.16 -0.27 19.62
N GLY A 157 -65.35 0.63 18.65
CA GLY A 157 -66.68 0.89 18.07
C GLY A 157 -67.30 -0.33 17.37
N VAL A 158 -66.49 -1.15 16.69
CA VAL A 158 -66.95 -2.41 16.09
C VAL A 158 -67.34 -3.42 17.18
N PHE A 159 -66.54 -3.55 18.24
CA PHE A 159 -66.83 -4.48 19.34
C PHE A 159 -68.12 -4.12 20.08
N ASP A 160 -68.37 -2.84 20.30
CA ASP A 160 -69.63 -2.36 20.88
C ASP A 160 -70.83 -2.70 19.99
N SER A 161 -70.69 -2.53 18.67
CA SER A 161 -71.75 -2.89 17.71
C SER A 161 -72.01 -4.40 17.63
N LEU A 162 -71.00 -5.23 17.87
CA LEU A 162 -71.13 -6.69 17.94
C LEU A 162 -71.83 -7.11 19.22
N ASN A 163 -71.46 -6.53 20.37
CA ASN A 163 -72.17 -6.75 21.62
C ASN A 163 -73.65 -6.36 21.54
N GLU A 164 -73.97 -5.27 20.83
CA GLU A 164 -75.36 -4.87 20.58
C GLU A 164 -76.09 -5.88 19.67
N LYS A 165 -75.45 -6.36 18.60
CA LYS A 165 -76.02 -7.39 17.72
C LYS A 165 -76.20 -8.75 18.41
N ASP A 166 -75.25 -9.17 19.24
CA ASP A 166 -75.37 -10.41 20.02
C ASP A 166 -76.57 -10.36 20.97
N ARG A 167 -76.83 -9.21 21.59
CA ARG A 167 -78.05 -9.00 22.39
C ARG A 167 -79.32 -9.12 21.56
N LEU A 168 -79.34 -8.57 20.35
CA LEU A 168 -80.50 -8.63 19.46
C LEU A 168 -80.73 -10.04 18.89
N ILE A 169 -79.66 -10.76 18.55
CA ILE A 169 -79.75 -12.17 18.11
C ILE A 169 -80.23 -13.05 19.26
N MET A 170 -79.76 -12.82 20.48
CA MET A 170 -80.23 -13.55 21.66
C MET A 170 -81.73 -13.30 21.91
N GLN A 171 -82.20 -12.07 21.68
CA GLN A 171 -83.64 -11.75 21.73
C GLN A 171 -84.43 -12.47 20.62
N GLN A 172 -83.89 -12.54 19.40
CA GLN A 172 -84.54 -13.23 18.29
C GLN A 172 -84.58 -14.76 18.48
N GLN A 173 -83.52 -15.37 19.01
CA GLN A 173 -83.51 -16.80 19.31
C GLN A 173 -84.53 -17.18 20.39
N LEU A 174 -84.73 -16.32 21.40
CA LEU A 174 -85.77 -16.55 22.40
C LEU A 174 -87.18 -16.57 21.75
N ALA A 175 -87.44 -15.67 20.82
CA ALA A 175 -88.71 -15.59 20.09
C ALA A 175 -88.91 -16.72 19.05
N LEU A 176 -87.82 -17.21 18.43
CA LEU A 176 -87.88 -18.35 17.51
C LEU A 176 -88.08 -19.68 18.24
N MET A 177 -87.51 -19.82 19.45
CA MET A 177 -87.74 -21.00 20.27
C MET A 177 -89.19 -21.11 20.75
N GLU A 178 -89.87 -19.97 20.93
CA GLU A 178 -91.31 -19.91 21.23
C GLU A 178 -92.17 -20.32 20.01
N THR A 179 -91.80 -19.93 18.80
CA THR A 179 -92.59 -20.20 17.58
C THR A 179 -92.36 -21.60 16.99
N VAL A 180 -91.15 -22.16 17.09
CA VAL A 180 -90.85 -23.52 16.61
C VAL A 180 -91.51 -24.60 17.47
N ASN A 181 -91.70 -24.36 18.77
CA ASN A 181 -92.44 -25.27 19.65
C ASN A 181 -93.97 -25.27 19.35
N GLY A 182 -94.44 -24.31 18.55
CA GLY A 182 -95.86 -24.15 18.17
C GLY A 182 -96.28 -24.77 16.83
N LEU A 183 -95.39 -25.41 16.07
CA LEU A 183 -95.65 -25.86 14.69
C LEU A 183 -95.60 -27.39 14.48
N THR A 184 -95.73 -28.20 15.54
CA THR A 184 -95.58 -29.67 15.46
C THR A 184 -96.88 -30.46 15.21
N GLU A 185 -98.05 -29.84 14.97
CA GLU A 185 -99.29 -30.60 14.70
C GLU A 185 -99.95 -30.30 13.34
N HIS A 186 -99.56 -31.13 12.35
CA HIS A 186 -100.46 -31.82 11.39
C HIS A 186 -101.05 -31.04 10.18
N PRO A 187 -101.56 -31.73 9.12
CA PRO A 187 -100.85 -32.02 7.87
C PRO A 187 -101.57 -31.52 6.60
N LEU A 188 -100.84 -31.11 5.56
CA LEU A 188 -101.23 -31.37 4.14
C LEU A 188 -100.12 -30.95 3.16
N PHE A 189 -98.88 -31.27 3.49
CA PHE A 189 -97.76 -31.14 2.55
C PHE A 189 -97.42 -32.52 2.03
N ASP A 190 -97.54 -32.73 0.71
CA ASP A 190 -96.80 -33.82 0.09
C ASP A 190 -96.22 -33.45 -1.29
N GLU A 191 -94.92 -33.76 -1.35
CA GLU A 191 -93.97 -33.98 -2.44
C GLU A 191 -93.61 -32.88 -3.46
N ASP A 192 -94.53 -32.17 -4.10
CA ASP A 192 -94.14 -31.40 -5.30
C ASP A 192 -93.39 -30.08 -5.03
N LEU A 193 -93.54 -29.54 -3.83
CA LEU A 193 -93.05 -28.22 -3.41
C LEU A 193 -91.71 -28.30 -2.65
N ILE A 194 -91.36 -29.48 -2.13
CA ILE A 194 -90.06 -29.73 -1.51
C ILE A 194 -88.96 -29.86 -2.58
N HIS A 195 -89.29 -30.36 -3.77
CA HIS A 195 -88.35 -30.45 -4.87
C HIS A 195 -88.00 -29.07 -5.50
N VAL A 196 -88.92 -28.11 -5.45
CA VAL A 196 -88.68 -26.74 -5.94
C VAL A 196 -87.77 -25.98 -4.97
N LEU A 197 -87.98 -26.12 -3.67
CA LEU A 197 -87.12 -25.51 -2.64
C LEU A 197 -85.73 -26.17 -2.57
N LYS A 198 -85.63 -27.46 -2.88
CA LYS A 198 -84.33 -28.15 -3.01
C LYS A 198 -83.54 -27.68 -4.24
N ARG A 199 -84.23 -27.24 -5.30
CA ARG A 199 -83.60 -26.67 -6.50
C ARG A 199 -83.09 -25.25 -6.28
N SER A 200 -83.77 -24.44 -5.46
CA SER A 200 -83.31 -23.08 -5.12
C SER A 200 -82.20 -23.05 -4.07
N ALA A 201 -81.99 -24.13 -3.32
CA ALA A 201 -80.95 -24.21 -2.28
C ALA A 201 -79.58 -24.71 -2.79
N SER A 202 -79.44 -25.05 -4.08
CA SER A 202 -78.20 -25.64 -4.64
C SER A 202 -77.32 -24.66 -5.43
N GLU A 203 -77.61 -23.35 -5.42
CA GLU A 203 -76.81 -22.36 -6.16
C GLU A 203 -76.55 -21.10 -5.31
N ASN A 204 -75.83 -21.27 -4.21
CA ASN A 204 -74.71 -20.41 -3.80
C ASN A 204 -74.20 -20.83 -2.42
N VAL A 205 -73.25 -21.76 -2.42
CA VAL A 205 -72.31 -21.93 -1.31
C VAL A 205 -70.91 -21.75 -1.90
N ILE A 206 -70.33 -20.58 -1.63
CA ILE A 206 -68.89 -20.29 -1.72
C ILE A 206 -68.21 -21.19 -0.66
N PRO A 207 -67.06 -21.86 -0.91
CA PRO A 207 -65.78 -21.23 -0.58
C PRO A 207 -64.51 -21.65 -1.36
N ALA A 208 -63.57 -20.70 -1.37
CA ALA A 208 -62.13 -20.85 -1.13
C ALA A 208 -61.22 -21.67 -2.07
N ILE A 209 -60.20 -20.96 -2.56
CA ILE A 209 -58.76 -21.30 -2.59
C ILE A 209 -58.35 -22.62 -3.27
N GLU A 210 -57.68 -22.52 -4.42
CA GLU A 210 -56.34 -23.10 -4.64
C GLU A 210 -55.74 -22.67 -5.99
N ALA A 211 -54.41 -22.55 -6.03
CA ALA A 211 -53.60 -22.21 -7.21
C ALA A 211 -53.71 -23.27 -8.34
N PRO A 212 -53.21 -23.01 -9.56
CA PRO A 212 -51.87 -23.53 -9.84
C PRO A 212 -50.98 -22.69 -10.78
N ILE A 213 -49.71 -23.10 -10.64
CA ILE A 213 -48.45 -22.78 -11.30
C ILE A 213 -48.41 -23.13 -12.79
N SER A 214 -47.44 -22.50 -13.48
CA SER A 214 -46.74 -22.93 -14.72
C SER A 214 -47.46 -22.67 -16.05
N LEU A 215 -46.81 -22.29 -17.15
CA LEU A 215 -45.40 -22.15 -17.53
C LEU A 215 -45.43 -21.55 -18.95
N VAL A 216 -44.51 -20.66 -19.32
CA VAL A 216 -43.85 -20.45 -20.65
C VAL A 216 -42.99 -19.20 -20.41
N GLU A 217 -41.76 -19.28 -19.93
CA GLU A 217 -40.53 -19.85 -20.53
C GLU A 217 -40.11 -19.13 -21.82
N GLN A 218 -39.19 -18.17 -21.68
CA GLN A 218 -38.12 -17.90 -22.64
C GLN A 218 -36.82 -17.52 -21.90
N PRO A 219 -35.65 -17.86 -22.47
CA PRO A 219 -34.58 -18.48 -21.72
C PRO A 219 -33.49 -17.52 -21.26
N ILE A 220 -32.89 -17.88 -20.13
CA ILE A 220 -31.60 -17.40 -19.65
C ILE A 220 -30.53 -18.30 -20.27
N MET A 221 -29.54 -17.73 -20.96
CA MET A 221 -28.26 -18.39 -21.18
C MET A 221 -27.34 -18.01 -20.03
N GLU A 222 -27.14 -18.97 -19.13
CA GLU A 222 -26.04 -18.99 -18.19
C GLU A 222 -24.97 -19.91 -18.76
N GLN A 223 -23.75 -19.40 -18.94
CA GLN A 223 -22.56 -20.22 -18.91
C GLN A 223 -21.59 -19.66 -17.87
N THR A 224 -21.38 -20.52 -16.88
CA THR A 224 -20.32 -20.59 -15.88
C THR A 224 -18.91 -20.41 -16.45
N VAL A 225 -18.15 -19.57 -15.74
CA VAL A 225 -16.81 -19.79 -15.18
C VAL A 225 -15.81 -20.62 -16.02
N THR A 226 -14.71 -19.96 -16.42
CA THR A 226 -13.37 -20.55 -16.29
C THR A 226 -12.37 -19.43 -15.97
N GLU A 227 -11.94 -19.40 -14.71
CA GLU A 227 -10.58 -19.21 -14.22
C GLU A 227 -9.53 -18.76 -15.25
N GLN A 228 -8.92 -17.58 -15.04
CA GLN A 228 -7.48 -17.40 -15.23
C GLN A 228 -6.96 -16.18 -14.46
N THR A 229 -6.31 -16.52 -13.35
CA THR A 229 -5.28 -15.73 -12.68
C THR A 229 -4.13 -15.51 -13.65
N VAL A 230 -3.85 -14.27 -14.05
CA VAL A 230 -2.53 -13.87 -14.55
C VAL A 230 -2.08 -12.64 -13.78
N THR A 231 -1.14 -12.91 -12.89
CA THR A 231 -0.24 -11.96 -12.27
C THR A 231 0.57 -11.24 -13.35
N GLU A 232 0.27 -9.97 -13.64
CA GLU A 232 1.24 -9.10 -14.28
C GLU A 232 2.18 -8.52 -13.20
N GLN A 233 3.29 -9.22 -13.00
CA GLN A 233 4.52 -8.61 -12.50
C GLN A 233 5.18 -7.80 -13.62
N PRO A 234 5.93 -6.74 -13.26
CA PRO A 234 6.44 -5.77 -14.20
C PRO A 234 7.62 -6.35 -14.99
N THR A 235 7.55 -6.24 -16.31
CA THR A 235 8.70 -6.44 -17.18
C THR A 235 9.76 -5.38 -16.85
N MET A 236 10.84 -5.82 -16.23
CA MET A 236 12.10 -5.10 -16.15
C MET A 236 12.65 -4.95 -17.57
N GLU A 237 12.34 -3.84 -18.24
CA GLU A 237 13.16 -3.39 -19.37
C GLU A 237 14.53 -2.96 -18.84
N GLN A 238 15.53 -3.79 -19.10
CA GLN A 238 16.92 -3.39 -19.01
C GLN A 238 17.19 -2.35 -20.11
N PRO A 239 17.88 -1.24 -19.82
CA PRO A 239 18.34 -0.35 -20.86
C PRO A 239 19.49 -1.02 -21.61
N ASN A 240 19.29 -1.29 -22.90
CA ASN A 240 20.35 -1.61 -23.84
C ASN A 240 21.24 -0.36 -24.01
N VAL A 241 22.26 -0.20 -23.16
CA VAL A 241 23.31 0.80 -23.35
C VAL A 241 24.52 0.11 -23.95
N ILE A 242 24.59 0.16 -25.29
CA ILE A 242 25.86 0.01 -26.00
C ILE A 242 26.74 1.19 -25.56
N ALA A 243 27.76 0.88 -24.76
CA ALA A 243 28.80 1.81 -24.35
C ALA A 243 29.51 2.37 -25.59
N LYS A 244 29.23 3.63 -25.94
CA LYS A 244 30.12 4.42 -26.80
C LYS A 244 31.05 5.23 -25.90
N VAL A 245 32.23 4.68 -25.68
CA VAL A 245 33.37 5.40 -25.10
C VAL A 245 33.72 6.55 -26.06
N PRO A 246 33.75 7.83 -25.62
CA PRO A 246 34.37 8.87 -26.41
C PRO A 246 35.90 8.66 -26.36
N SER A 247 36.45 8.41 -27.54
CA SER A 247 37.89 8.34 -27.81
C SER A 247 38.54 9.70 -27.52
N LEU A 248 39.66 9.67 -26.79
CA LEU A 248 40.59 10.77 -26.54
C LEU A 248 41.26 11.26 -27.84
N ALA A 249 40.50 11.96 -28.69
CA ALA A 249 41.02 12.58 -29.90
C ALA A 249 40.47 13.98 -30.18
N ASP A 250 39.61 14.53 -29.33
CA ASP A 250 39.16 15.91 -29.44
C ASP A 250 39.51 16.66 -28.15
N TRP A 251 40.48 17.55 -28.31
CA TRP A 251 41.02 18.49 -27.32
C TRP A 251 39.99 19.53 -26.90
#